data_AF-A0A820E6Q1-F1
#
_entry.id   AF-A0A820E6Q1-F1
#
_cell.length_a   1.000
_cell.length_b   1.000
_cell.length_c   1.000
_cell.angle_alpha   90.00
_cell.angle_beta   90.00
_cell.angle_gamma   90.00
#
_symmetry.space_group_name_H-M   'P 1'
#
loop_
_entity.id
_entity.type
_entity.pdbx_description
1 polymer ?
#
loop_
_entity_poly.entity_id
_entity_poly.type
_entity_poly.pdbx_seq_one_letter_code
_entity_poly.pdbx_strand_id
1 'polypeptide(L)'
;MGSSHSFAIPHFYANIRTSDGKTFTLSHRNFVDHIILLRRVIAHPEMTQQGETLNYFIEDYCRRMAHQAITTRYKQSRLPWEIDWIWHVHRLHPIAYNNDCIKQLPNGKLVDKRYQRLKIKQHRKHRSVALSKSIKKPSTFVPSIDLVNAVLRQRDFLEKFKQHYLFSMNLRQMNQNSFAQMVQNYVLFLKLAKKDEIIVPTFDIDLIWHTHMRFPSFYQKASIVLCGFLLDHDDSLENDTLVDAYQKTAEQWKMAYKVDYGKNIDNDNLRTSQYVSSCAMIVAPIVIYSSDGGGGGCGG
;
A
#
# COMPACT_ATOMS: atom_id res chain seq x y z
N MET A 1 2.54 -10.79 43.15
CA MET A 1 3.11 -9.78 42.23
C MET A 1 2.58 -10.05 40.83
N GLY A 2 1.45 -9.44 40.46
CA GLY A 2 0.86 -9.61 39.13
C GLY A 2 1.57 -8.68 38.15
N SER A 3 2.26 -9.25 37.14
CA SER A 3 2.92 -8.45 36.13
C SER A 3 1.87 -7.65 35.35
N SER A 4 2.02 -6.33 35.30
CA SER A 4 1.21 -5.47 34.46
C SER A 4 1.54 -5.76 32.99
N HIS A 5 0.81 -6.69 32.37
CA HIS A 5 0.88 -6.88 30.94
C HIS A 5 0.39 -5.59 30.26
N SER A 6 1.32 -4.90 29.61
CA SER A 6 1.04 -3.71 28.82
C SER A 6 -0.06 -4.00 27.80
N PHE A 7 -1.19 -3.31 27.90
CA PHE A 7 -2.30 -3.36 26.93
C PHE A 7 -1.97 -2.73 25.56
N ALA A 8 -0.75 -2.20 25.38
CA ALA A 8 -0.35 -1.47 24.19
C ALA A 8 0.19 -2.39 23.08
N ILE A 9 -0.05 -2.01 21.82
CA ILE A 9 0.52 -2.70 20.66
C ILE A 9 2.05 -2.56 20.71
N PRO A 10 2.80 -3.68 20.71
CA PRO A 10 4.26 -3.66 20.71
C PRO A 10 4.80 -2.80 19.58
N HIS A 11 5.84 -2.03 19.88
CA HIS A 11 6.52 -1.21 18.89
C HIS A 11 7.92 -1.76 18.64
N PHE A 12 8.06 -2.46 17.53
CA PHE A 12 9.35 -2.89 17.02
C PHE A 12 9.42 -2.60 15.52
N TYR A 13 10.64 -2.68 15.02
CA TYR A 13 10.98 -2.48 13.62
C TYR A 13 11.58 -3.75 13.06
N ALA A 14 11.19 -4.12 11.85
CA ALA A 14 11.97 -5.07 11.06
C ALA A 14 13.07 -4.27 10.36
N ASN A 15 14.32 -4.48 10.75
CA ASN A 15 15.49 -3.86 10.15
C ASN A 15 16.22 -4.90 9.30
N ILE A 16 16.07 -4.80 7.98
CA ILE A 16 16.71 -5.71 7.02
C ILE A 16 17.94 -5.02 6.47
N ARG A 17 19.12 -5.54 6.85
CA ARG A 17 20.39 -5.13 6.25
C ARG A 17 20.70 -6.04 5.07
N THR A 18 20.91 -5.44 3.90
CA THR A 18 21.25 -6.17 2.70
C THR A 18 22.77 -6.38 2.59
N SER A 19 23.19 -7.35 1.79
CA SER A 19 24.61 -7.67 1.55
C SER A 19 25.42 -6.50 0.98
N ASP A 20 24.78 -5.61 0.23
CA ASP A 20 25.36 -4.36 -0.29
C ASP A 20 25.28 -3.19 0.70
N GLY A 21 25.03 -3.46 1.99
CA GLY A 21 25.12 -2.49 3.07
C GLY A 21 23.90 -1.56 3.24
N LYS A 22 22.90 -1.64 2.37
CA LYS A 22 21.65 -0.86 2.52
C LYS A 22 20.83 -1.39 3.69
N THR A 23 20.07 -0.50 4.32
CA THR A 23 19.19 -0.85 5.45
C THR A 23 17.76 -0.47 5.11
N PHE A 24 16.87 -1.45 5.23
CA PHE A 24 15.42 -1.29 5.09
C PHE A 24 14.76 -1.41 6.46
N THR A 25 13.80 -0.53 6.76
CA THR A 25 13.14 -0.50 8.07
C THR A 25 11.63 -0.38 7.92
N LEU A 26 10.87 -1.33 8.45
CA LEU A 26 9.40 -1.25 8.46
C LEU A 26 8.86 -1.39 9.89
N SER A 27 7.96 -0.48 10.27
CA SER A 27 7.39 -0.44 11.62
C SER A 27 6.24 -1.43 11.77
N HIS A 28 6.30 -2.27 12.80
CA HIS A 28 5.20 -3.16 13.17
C HIS A 28 3.90 -2.41 13.43
N ARG A 29 3.96 -1.20 14.02
CA ARG A 29 2.76 -0.39 14.23
C ARG A 29 2.12 0.07 12.93
N ASN A 30 2.91 0.35 11.89
CA ASN A 30 2.37 0.69 10.58
C ASN A 30 1.67 -0.51 9.92
N PHE A 31 2.20 -1.71 10.11
CA PHE A 31 1.58 -2.97 9.68
C PHE A 31 0.28 -3.25 10.42
N VAL A 32 0.27 -3.12 11.73
CA VAL A 32 -0.94 -3.30 12.54
C VAL A 32 -2.01 -2.26 12.20
N ASP A 33 -1.63 -1.00 12.00
CA ASP A 33 -2.54 0.05 11.54
C ASP A 33 -3.16 -0.27 10.17
N HIS A 34 -2.38 -0.89 9.28
CA HIS A 34 -2.87 -1.33 7.97
C HIS A 34 -3.89 -2.47 8.13
N ILE A 35 -3.57 -3.51 8.90
CA ILE A 35 -4.52 -4.62 9.17
C ILE A 35 -5.82 -4.10 9.79
N ILE A 36 -5.76 -3.15 10.74
CA ILE A 36 -6.96 -2.56 11.34
C ILE A 36 -7.82 -1.86 10.28
N LEU A 37 -7.22 -1.15 9.32
CA LEU A 37 -7.93 -0.56 8.20
C LEU A 37 -8.63 -1.63 7.35
N LEU A 38 -7.90 -2.67 6.94
CA LEU A 38 -8.45 -3.76 6.11
C LEU A 38 -9.61 -4.47 6.79
N ARG A 39 -9.48 -4.83 8.07
CA ARG A 39 -10.58 -5.42 8.87
C ARG A 39 -11.81 -4.53 8.90
N ARG A 40 -11.60 -3.21 8.97
CA ARG A 40 -12.69 -2.25 8.99
C ARG A 40 -13.39 -2.15 7.64
N VAL A 41 -12.63 -2.09 6.54
CA VAL A 41 -13.19 -2.08 5.17
C VAL A 41 -14.00 -3.34 4.92
N ILE A 42 -13.49 -4.51 5.32
CA ILE A 42 -14.19 -5.79 5.26
C ILE A 42 -15.55 -5.76 5.96
N ALA A 43 -15.65 -5.08 7.10
CA ALA A 43 -16.89 -4.96 7.86
C ALA A 43 -17.89 -3.93 7.28
N HIS A 44 -17.51 -3.20 6.22
CA HIS A 44 -18.31 -2.12 5.60
C HIS A 44 -18.29 -2.28 4.07
N PRO A 45 -19.02 -3.25 3.51
CA PRO A 45 -19.00 -3.56 2.07
C PRO A 45 -19.40 -2.39 1.15
N GLU A 46 -20.11 -1.39 1.67
CA GLU A 46 -20.46 -0.16 0.95
C GLU A 46 -19.21 0.66 0.52
N MET A 47 -18.06 0.42 1.14
CA MET A 47 -16.77 1.02 0.77
C MET A 47 -15.99 0.21 -0.26
N THR A 48 -16.53 -0.92 -0.72
CA THR A 48 -15.94 -1.80 -1.75
C THR A 48 -16.93 -2.17 -2.86
N GLN A 49 -18.06 -1.48 -2.94
CA GLN A 49 -19.08 -1.66 -3.96
C GLN A 49 -19.36 -0.32 -4.64
N GLN A 50 -19.68 -0.37 -5.93
CA GLN A 50 -20.07 0.82 -6.67
C GLN A 50 -21.40 1.35 -6.11
N GLY A 51 -21.45 2.64 -5.80
CA GLY A 51 -22.63 3.28 -5.25
C GLY A 51 -22.37 4.69 -4.75
N GLU A 52 -23.44 5.38 -4.34
CA GLU A 52 -23.39 6.78 -3.91
C GLU A 52 -22.44 6.99 -2.71
N THR A 53 -22.39 6.04 -1.78
CA THR A 53 -21.49 6.10 -0.61
C THR A 53 -20.02 6.16 -1.04
N LEU A 54 -19.60 5.26 -1.93
CA LEU A 54 -18.24 5.22 -2.43
C LEU A 54 -17.90 6.50 -3.19
N ASN A 55 -18.79 6.93 -4.09
CA ASN A 55 -18.61 8.16 -4.87
C ASN A 55 -18.47 9.40 -3.98
N TYR A 56 -19.30 9.52 -2.94
CA TYR A 56 -19.22 10.60 -1.96
C TYR A 56 -17.85 10.68 -1.28
N PHE A 57 -17.31 9.55 -0.83
CA PHE A 57 -16.00 9.53 -0.16
C PHE A 57 -14.84 9.76 -1.12
N ILE A 58 -14.96 9.35 -2.39
CA ILE A 58 -14.00 9.70 -3.43
C ILE A 58 -14.00 11.22 -3.67
N GLU A 59 -15.16 11.83 -3.83
CA GLU A 59 -15.27 13.29 -3.97
C GLU A 59 -14.74 14.05 -2.75
N ASP A 60 -15.02 13.58 -1.53
CA ASP A 60 -14.48 14.18 -0.31
C ASP A 60 -12.98 13.99 -0.18
N TYR A 61 -12.43 12.85 -0.61
CA TYR A 61 -10.98 12.65 -0.70
C TYR A 61 -10.34 13.67 -1.65
N CYS A 62 -10.85 13.81 -2.86
CA CYS A 62 -10.35 14.75 -3.87
C CYS A 62 -10.41 16.22 -3.38
N ARG A 63 -11.52 16.61 -2.75
CA ARG A 63 -11.68 17.93 -2.13
C ARG A 63 -10.64 18.17 -1.04
N ARG A 64 -10.42 17.19 -0.17
CA ARG A 64 -9.43 17.28 0.92
C ARG A 64 -8.00 17.34 0.39
N MET A 65 -7.68 16.62 -0.68
CA MET A 65 -6.37 16.74 -1.34
C MET A 65 -6.13 18.16 -1.83
N ALA A 66 -7.08 18.73 -2.57
CA ALA A 66 -6.96 20.09 -3.12
C ALA A 66 -6.77 21.17 -2.04
N HIS A 67 -7.51 21.06 -0.94
CA HIS A 67 -7.39 21.99 0.20
C HIS A 67 -6.25 21.62 1.17
N GLN A 68 -5.38 20.68 0.79
CA GLN A 68 -4.27 20.20 1.63
C GLN A 68 -4.74 19.75 3.02
N ALA A 69 -5.96 19.25 3.14
CA ALA A 69 -6.62 18.85 4.38
C ALA A 69 -6.18 17.45 4.86
N ILE A 70 -5.15 16.88 4.25
CA ILE A 70 -4.56 15.58 4.62
C ILE A 70 -3.04 15.64 4.87
N THR A 71 -2.40 16.79 4.69
CA THR A 71 -0.93 16.91 4.57
C THR A 71 -0.17 16.83 5.89
N THR A 72 -0.82 17.11 7.02
CA THR A 72 -0.20 17.11 8.35
C THR A 72 -0.73 15.99 9.22
N ARG A 73 0.07 15.55 10.20
CA ARG A 73 -0.36 14.54 11.19
C ARG A 73 -1.65 14.93 11.91
N TYR A 74 -1.79 16.21 12.28
CA TYR A 74 -2.99 16.73 12.93
C TYR A 74 -4.23 16.65 12.03
N LYS A 75 -4.09 17.01 10.75
CA LYS A 75 -5.16 16.88 9.77
C LYS A 75 -5.55 15.41 9.55
N GLN A 76 -4.56 14.54 9.40
CA GLN A 76 -4.76 13.10 9.23
C GLN A 76 -5.47 12.46 10.42
N SER A 77 -5.18 12.87 11.66
CA SER A 77 -5.84 12.30 12.85
C SER A 77 -7.35 12.53 12.89
N ARG A 78 -7.82 13.57 12.20
CA ARG A 78 -9.23 13.97 12.11
C ARG A 78 -9.95 13.42 10.89
N LEU A 79 -9.25 12.74 9.97
CA LEU A 79 -9.90 12.14 8.81
C LEU A 79 -10.88 11.04 9.25
N PRO A 80 -12.03 10.89 8.58
CA PRO A 80 -12.78 9.64 8.58
C PRO A 80 -11.89 8.48 8.12
N TRP A 81 -12.22 7.26 8.52
CA TRP A 81 -11.42 6.09 8.11
C TRP A 81 -11.69 5.73 6.65
N GLU A 82 -12.87 6.07 6.15
CA GLU A 82 -13.32 5.95 4.78
C GLU A 82 -12.39 6.76 3.85
N ILE A 83 -12.03 7.98 4.25
CA ILE A 83 -11.04 8.80 3.52
C ILE A 83 -9.64 8.18 3.58
N ASP A 84 -9.26 7.55 4.70
CA ASP A 84 -7.98 6.84 4.82
C ASP A 84 -7.95 5.60 3.91
N TRP A 85 -9.10 4.95 3.68
CA TRP A 85 -9.28 3.85 2.72
C TRP A 85 -9.12 4.32 1.28
N ILE A 86 -9.88 5.34 0.83
CA ILE A 86 -9.72 5.87 -0.54
C ILE A 86 -8.30 6.36 -0.77
N TRP A 87 -7.71 7.05 0.21
CA TRP A 87 -6.33 7.48 0.12
C TRP A 87 -5.33 6.32 0.10
N HIS A 88 -5.62 5.22 0.80
CA HIS A 88 -4.81 4.01 0.74
C HIS A 88 -4.84 3.40 -0.65
N VAL A 89 -6.02 3.23 -1.25
CA VAL A 89 -6.18 2.69 -2.62
C VAL A 89 -5.44 3.55 -3.63
N HIS A 90 -5.52 4.89 -3.54
CA HIS A 90 -4.74 5.74 -4.44
C HIS A 90 -3.22 5.52 -4.30
N ARG A 91 -2.72 5.32 -3.07
CA ARG A 91 -1.29 5.03 -2.83
C ARG A 91 -0.86 3.63 -3.24
N LEU A 92 -1.78 2.71 -3.52
CA LEU A 92 -1.48 1.43 -4.17
C LEU A 92 -1.15 1.61 -5.66
N HIS A 93 -1.16 2.84 -6.19
CA HIS A 93 -0.59 3.15 -7.50
C HIS A 93 0.56 4.15 -7.35
N PRO A 94 1.75 3.71 -6.86
CA PRO A 94 2.86 4.60 -6.55
C PRO A 94 3.25 5.59 -7.64
N ILE A 95 3.27 5.18 -8.91
CA ILE A 95 3.61 6.08 -10.03
C ILE A 95 2.53 7.14 -10.23
N ALA A 96 1.27 6.72 -10.33
CA ALA A 96 0.13 7.63 -10.51
C ALA A 96 0.02 8.62 -9.35
N TYR A 97 0.04 8.11 -8.12
CA TYR A 97 -0.06 8.91 -6.89
C TYR A 97 1.05 9.96 -6.79
N ASN A 98 2.29 9.57 -7.14
CA ASN A 98 3.42 10.49 -7.15
C ASN A 98 3.21 11.62 -8.17
N ASN A 99 2.86 11.25 -9.41
CA ASN A 99 2.58 12.22 -10.46
C ASN A 99 1.45 13.17 -10.10
N ASP A 100 0.36 12.66 -9.52
CA ASP A 100 -0.78 13.48 -9.11
C ASP A 100 -0.40 14.47 -8.00
N CYS A 101 0.36 14.02 -7.00
CA CYS A 101 0.84 14.91 -5.95
C CYS A 101 1.75 16.01 -6.51
N ILE A 102 2.71 15.66 -7.36
CA ILE A 102 3.67 16.61 -7.93
C ILE A 102 2.98 17.64 -8.82
N LYS A 103 2.07 17.20 -9.69
CA LYS A 103 1.44 18.07 -10.69
C LYS A 103 0.36 18.98 -10.11
N GLN A 104 -0.35 18.53 -9.06
CA GLN A 104 -1.60 19.17 -8.65
C GLN A 104 -1.51 19.84 -7.27
N LEU A 105 -0.53 19.52 -6.43
CA LEU A 105 -0.38 20.14 -5.12
C LEU A 105 0.50 21.40 -5.20
N PRO A 106 0.16 22.50 -4.47
CA PRO A 106 0.88 23.78 -4.58
C PRO A 106 2.38 23.74 -4.27
N ASN A 107 2.87 22.71 -3.59
CA ASN A 107 4.28 22.53 -3.25
C ASN A 107 4.96 21.41 -4.04
N GLY A 108 4.22 20.73 -4.94
CA GLY A 108 4.70 19.55 -5.67
C GLY A 108 5.19 18.41 -4.78
N LYS A 109 4.73 18.34 -3.51
CA LYS A 109 5.22 17.33 -2.55
C LYS A 109 4.26 16.17 -2.41
N LEU A 110 4.84 14.97 -2.41
CA LEU A 110 4.20 13.74 -1.95
C LEU A 110 3.58 13.91 -0.56
N VAL A 111 2.36 13.43 -0.40
CA VAL A 111 1.73 13.34 0.93
C VAL A 111 1.96 11.96 1.52
N ASP A 112 2.77 11.90 2.58
CA ASP A 112 2.98 10.68 3.36
C ASP A 112 1.93 10.50 4.47
N LYS A 113 1.66 9.23 4.82
CA LYS A 113 0.99 8.92 6.07
C LYS A 113 1.89 9.22 7.26
N ARG A 114 1.36 9.99 8.20
CA ARG A 114 2.03 10.48 9.41
C ARG A 114 1.27 10.12 10.70
N TYR A 115 0.05 9.60 10.58
CA TYR A 115 -0.81 9.24 11.71
C TYR A 115 -1.25 7.77 11.66
N GLN A 116 -1.01 7.04 12.75
CA GLN A 116 -1.51 5.67 12.96
C GLN A 116 -2.78 5.66 13.84
N ARG A 117 -3.80 4.90 13.43
CA ARG A 117 -5.05 4.57 14.12
C ARG A 117 -4.98 3.18 14.77
N LEU A 118 -4.07 3.03 15.73
CA LEU A 118 -3.91 1.76 16.48
C LEU A 118 -5.06 1.43 17.43
N LYS A 119 -6.04 2.32 17.58
CA LYS A 119 -7.24 2.10 18.40
C LYS A 119 -8.47 2.09 17.48
N ILE A 120 -9.24 1.02 17.55
CA ILE A 120 -10.60 0.99 17.02
C ILE A 120 -11.46 1.83 17.98
N LYS A 121 -11.55 3.14 17.76
CA LYS A 121 -12.60 3.92 18.44
C LYS A 121 -13.94 3.55 17.82
N GLN A 122 -14.96 3.37 18.67
CA GLN A 122 -16.35 3.25 18.22
C GLN A 122 -16.66 4.39 17.25
N HIS A 123 -17.34 4.05 16.16
CA HIS A 123 -17.80 4.98 15.14
C HIS A 123 -18.38 6.23 15.80
N ARG A 124 -17.88 7.43 15.44
CA ARG A 124 -18.78 8.58 15.51
C ARG A 124 -19.79 8.32 14.40
N LYS A 125 -21.08 8.25 14.74
CA LYS A 125 -22.15 8.28 13.72
C LYS A 125 -21.80 9.42 12.77
N HIS A 126 -21.73 9.12 11.47
CA HIS A 126 -21.68 10.17 10.47
C HIS A 126 -22.93 11.03 10.71
N ARG A 127 -22.75 12.23 11.27
CA ARG A 127 -23.73 13.27 11.05
C ARG A 127 -23.59 13.58 9.58
N SER A 128 -24.61 13.23 8.79
CA SER A 128 -24.84 13.79 7.48
C SER A 128 -24.69 15.31 7.64
N VAL A 129 -23.51 15.84 7.30
CA VAL A 129 -23.38 17.27 7.14
C VAL A 129 -24.22 17.55 5.91
N ALA A 130 -25.39 18.13 6.13
CA ALA A 130 -26.28 18.58 5.08
C ALA A 130 -25.42 19.26 4.00
N LEU A 131 -25.59 18.80 2.77
CA LEU A 131 -24.88 19.27 1.59
C LEU A 131 -25.06 20.80 1.52
N SER A 132 -24.06 21.57 1.99
CA SER A 132 -24.11 23.02 1.84
C SER A 132 -23.92 23.31 0.35
N LYS A 133 -25.05 23.59 -0.33
CA LYS A 133 -25.10 24.09 -1.70
C LYS A 133 -24.41 25.45 -1.78
N SER A 134 -23.09 25.45 -1.89
CA SER A 134 -22.31 26.58 -2.37
C SER A 134 -20.98 26.06 -2.91
N ILE A 135 -21.04 25.44 -4.09
CA ILE A 135 -19.84 25.06 -4.82
C ILE A 135 -19.45 26.27 -5.68
N LYS A 136 -18.66 27.18 -5.10
CA LYS A 136 -17.75 27.99 -5.91
C LYS A 136 -16.78 27.01 -6.58
N LYS A 137 -16.56 27.15 -7.90
CA LYS A 137 -15.75 26.27 -8.78
C LYS A 137 -14.68 25.50 -7.97
N PRO A 138 -14.78 24.18 -7.84
CA PRO A 138 -13.87 23.47 -6.97
C PRO A 138 -12.51 23.42 -7.66
N SER A 139 -11.47 23.95 -7.01
CA SER A 139 -10.10 23.52 -7.33
C SER A 139 -10.06 22.04 -6.97
N THR A 140 -10.28 21.14 -7.93
CA THR A 140 -10.33 19.70 -7.66
C THR A 140 -8.99 19.09 -7.94
N PHE A 141 -8.47 18.38 -6.96
CA PHE A 141 -7.48 17.34 -7.20
C PHE A 141 -8.19 16.22 -7.96
N VAL A 142 -7.66 15.81 -9.11
CA VAL A 142 -8.23 14.80 -10.00
C VAL A 142 -7.23 13.65 -10.10
N PRO A 143 -7.47 12.51 -9.42
CA PRO A 143 -6.61 11.35 -9.55
C PRO A 143 -6.49 10.91 -11.01
N SER A 144 -5.29 10.52 -11.46
CA SER A 144 -5.06 10.04 -12.82
C SER A 144 -5.55 8.61 -13.04
N ILE A 145 -6.03 7.95 -11.98
CA ILE A 145 -6.61 6.61 -11.99
C ILE A 145 -8.11 6.68 -11.72
N ASP A 146 -8.83 5.68 -12.21
CA ASP A 146 -10.22 5.45 -11.81
C ASP A 146 -10.26 4.85 -10.40
N LEU A 147 -10.49 5.70 -9.40
CA LEU A 147 -10.58 5.27 -8.00
C LEU A 147 -11.75 4.33 -7.71
N VAL A 148 -12.84 4.37 -8.48
CA VAL A 148 -13.94 3.43 -8.30
C VAL A 148 -13.47 2.05 -8.70
N ASN A 149 -12.94 1.91 -9.91
CA ASN A 149 -12.43 0.63 -10.39
C ASN A 149 -11.23 0.12 -9.57
N ALA A 150 -10.33 1.01 -9.13
CA ALA A 150 -9.25 0.64 -8.23
C ALA A 150 -9.78 0.06 -6.90
N VAL A 151 -10.80 0.67 -6.29
CA VAL A 151 -11.43 0.12 -5.08
C VAL A 151 -12.07 -1.24 -5.34
N LEU A 152 -12.72 -1.43 -6.49
CA LEU A 152 -13.36 -2.70 -6.84
C LEU A 152 -12.34 -3.83 -7.03
N ARG A 153 -11.18 -3.55 -7.62
CA ARG A 153 -10.10 -4.54 -7.80
C ARG A 153 -9.47 -4.99 -6.47
N GLN A 154 -9.55 -4.18 -5.42
CA GLN A 154 -9.11 -4.56 -4.07
C GLN A 154 -10.01 -5.60 -3.39
N ARG A 155 -11.19 -5.91 -3.94
CA ARG A 155 -12.12 -6.89 -3.33
C ARG A 155 -11.50 -8.27 -3.19
N ASP A 156 -10.81 -8.76 -4.22
CA ASP A 156 -10.22 -10.11 -4.20
C ASP A 156 -9.12 -10.21 -3.15
N PHE A 157 -8.29 -9.16 -3.02
CA PHE A 157 -7.31 -9.06 -1.94
C PHE A 157 -7.98 -9.10 -0.56
N LEU A 158 -9.10 -8.39 -0.37
CA LEU A 158 -9.83 -8.37 0.90
C LEU A 158 -10.50 -9.73 1.20
N GLU A 159 -11.03 -10.44 0.20
CA GLU A 159 -11.57 -11.79 0.39
C GLU A 159 -10.48 -12.79 0.77
N LYS A 160 -9.31 -12.74 0.11
CA LYS A 160 -8.13 -13.52 0.51
C LYS A 160 -7.69 -13.16 1.93
N PHE A 161 -7.71 -11.87 2.28
CA PHE A 161 -7.37 -11.42 3.62
C PHE A 161 -8.31 -11.98 4.69
N LYS A 162 -9.63 -12.02 4.45
CA LYS A 162 -10.62 -12.61 5.38
C LYS A 162 -10.29 -14.05 5.76
N GLN A 163 -9.73 -14.81 4.83
CA GLN A 163 -9.35 -16.22 5.02
C GLN A 163 -7.97 -16.38 5.66
N HIS A 164 -7.15 -15.34 5.65
CA HIS A 164 -5.80 -15.37 6.20
C HIS A 164 -5.80 -15.32 7.75
N TYR A 165 -4.89 -16.04 8.39
CA TYR A 165 -4.81 -16.13 9.87
C TYR A 165 -4.62 -14.75 10.54
N LEU A 166 -3.98 -13.81 9.85
CA LEU A 166 -3.80 -12.43 10.34
C LEU A 166 -5.11 -11.65 10.46
N PHE A 167 -6.20 -12.07 9.82
CA PHE A 167 -7.50 -11.40 9.94
C PHE A 167 -8.12 -11.58 11.32
N SER A 168 -7.99 -12.76 11.94
CA SER A 168 -8.51 -13.04 13.28
C SER A 168 -7.44 -12.92 14.38
N MET A 169 -6.15 -12.92 14.03
CA MET A 169 -5.05 -12.85 14.99
C MET A 169 -5.16 -11.66 15.97
N ASN A 170 -4.85 -11.89 17.24
CA ASN A 170 -4.57 -10.82 18.19
C ASN A 170 -3.19 -10.21 17.87
N LEU A 171 -3.16 -9.12 17.11
CA LEU A 171 -1.92 -8.49 16.62
C LEU A 171 -0.97 -7.99 17.73
N ARG A 172 -1.43 -7.95 18.99
CA ARG A 172 -0.56 -7.72 20.16
C ARG A 172 0.38 -8.88 20.46
N GLN A 173 0.02 -10.09 20.01
CA GLN A 173 0.77 -11.32 20.22
C GLN A 173 1.66 -11.67 19.01
N MET A 174 1.62 -10.87 17.93
CA MET A 174 2.54 -11.06 16.82
C MET A 174 3.96 -10.81 17.33
N ASN A 175 4.80 -11.85 17.26
CA ASN A 175 6.18 -11.74 17.71
C ASN A 175 7.04 -11.04 16.63
N GLN A 176 8.17 -10.48 17.08
CA GLN A 176 9.07 -9.72 16.22
C GLN A 176 9.68 -10.57 15.10
N ASN A 177 9.95 -11.85 15.33
CA ASN A 177 10.59 -12.73 14.35
C ASN A 177 9.66 -13.03 13.18
N SER A 178 8.40 -13.35 13.43
CA SER A 178 7.40 -13.60 12.38
C SER A 178 7.22 -12.37 11.49
N PHE A 179 7.12 -11.18 12.08
CA PHE A 179 7.05 -9.93 11.33
C PHE A 179 8.33 -9.65 10.54
N ALA A 180 9.51 -9.83 11.16
CA ALA A 180 10.78 -9.66 10.49
C ALA A 180 10.94 -10.61 9.29
N GLN A 181 10.46 -11.85 9.40
CA GLN A 181 10.48 -12.83 8.29
C GLN A 181 9.58 -12.39 7.12
N MET A 182 8.36 -11.91 7.39
CA MET A 182 7.48 -11.38 6.34
C MET A 182 8.13 -10.20 5.62
N VAL A 183 8.77 -9.29 6.39
CA VAL A 183 9.49 -8.14 5.81
C VAL A 183 10.75 -8.58 5.05
N GLN A 184 11.49 -9.58 5.54
CA GLN A 184 12.64 -10.14 4.83
C GLN A 184 12.20 -10.72 3.48
N ASN A 185 11.12 -11.49 3.45
CA ASN A 185 10.60 -12.07 2.21
C ASN A 185 10.19 -10.98 1.21
N TYR A 186 9.57 -9.89 1.69
CA TYR A 186 9.24 -8.72 0.88
C TYR A 186 10.48 -8.02 0.32
N VAL A 187 11.53 -7.83 1.12
CA VAL A 187 12.79 -7.22 0.64
C VAL A 187 13.46 -8.08 -0.42
N LEU A 188 13.46 -9.40 -0.25
CA LEU A 188 13.95 -10.34 -1.26
C LEU A 188 13.09 -10.28 -2.53
N PHE A 189 11.77 -10.24 -2.39
CA PHE A 189 10.86 -10.09 -3.53
C PHE A 189 11.14 -8.82 -4.34
N LEU A 190 11.32 -7.67 -3.68
CA LEU A 190 11.70 -6.43 -4.39
C LEU A 190 13.00 -6.60 -5.18
N LYS A 191 13.99 -7.31 -4.63
CA LYS A 191 15.27 -7.56 -5.32
C LYS A 191 15.17 -8.46 -6.55
N LEU A 192 14.08 -9.22 -6.71
CA LEU A 192 13.83 -9.98 -7.94
C LEU A 192 13.33 -9.09 -9.08
N ALA A 193 12.75 -7.92 -8.76
CA ALA A 193 12.16 -7.06 -9.76
C ALA A 193 13.19 -6.58 -10.77
N LYS A 194 12.85 -6.75 -12.04
CA LYS A 194 13.59 -6.23 -13.19
C LYS A 194 12.66 -5.36 -14.01
N LYS A 195 13.24 -4.41 -14.73
CA LYS A 195 12.47 -3.57 -15.65
C LYS A 195 11.82 -4.44 -16.72
N ASP A 196 10.57 -4.13 -17.07
CA ASP A 196 9.80 -4.80 -18.12
C ASP A 196 9.53 -6.31 -17.84
N GLU A 197 9.72 -6.79 -16.61
CA GLU A 197 9.35 -8.15 -16.19
C GLU A 197 8.20 -8.14 -15.17
N ILE A 198 7.25 -9.06 -15.35
CA ILE A 198 6.18 -9.30 -14.38
C ILE A 198 6.67 -10.23 -13.28
N ILE A 199 6.54 -9.78 -12.03
CA ILE A 199 6.66 -10.62 -10.84
C ILE A 199 5.37 -10.59 -10.03
N VAL A 200 5.01 -11.71 -9.39
CA VAL A 200 3.75 -11.86 -8.66
C VAL A 200 4.04 -12.17 -7.19
N PRO A 201 3.62 -11.31 -6.25
CA PRO A 201 3.86 -11.53 -4.82
C PRO A 201 2.99 -12.68 -4.28
N THR A 202 3.49 -13.39 -3.27
CA THR A 202 2.59 -14.16 -2.38
C THR A 202 1.71 -13.19 -1.59
N PHE A 203 0.60 -13.68 -1.03
CA PHE A 203 -0.28 -12.84 -0.22
C PHE A 203 0.45 -12.11 0.93
N ASP A 204 1.34 -12.79 1.66
CA ASP A 204 2.11 -12.19 2.77
C ASP A 204 3.06 -11.08 2.28
N ILE A 205 3.72 -11.29 1.14
CA ILE A 205 4.59 -10.30 0.52
C ILE A 205 3.77 -9.07 0.10
N ASP A 206 2.62 -9.29 -0.53
CA ASP A 206 1.74 -8.21 -0.97
C ASP A 206 1.15 -7.42 0.21
N LEU A 207 0.78 -8.10 1.30
CA LEU A 207 0.30 -7.42 2.51
C LEU A 207 1.37 -6.50 3.14
N ILE A 208 2.64 -6.93 3.17
CA ILE A 208 3.75 -6.06 3.59
C ILE A 208 3.97 -4.93 2.60
N TRP A 209 3.81 -5.19 1.31
CA TRP A 209 3.96 -4.19 0.28
C TRP A 209 2.91 -3.08 0.38
N HIS A 210 1.63 -3.43 0.45
CA HIS A 210 0.53 -2.49 0.71
C HIS A 210 0.81 -1.64 1.95
N THR A 211 1.34 -2.27 3.01
CA THR A 211 1.75 -1.56 4.23
C THR A 211 2.83 -0.51 3.95
N HIS A 212 3.81 -0.86 3.14
CA HIS A 212 4.94 0.01 2.81
C HIS A 212 4.52 1.16 1.88
N MET A 213 3.67 0.91 0.87
CA MET A 213 3.13 1.92 -0.06
C MET A 213 2.30 3.01 0.63
N ARG A 214 1.82 2.77 1.86
CA ARG A 214 1.20 3.83 2.69
C ARG A 214 2.15 4.98 3.04
N PHE A 215 3.46 4.79 2.87
CA PHE A 215 4.52 5.78 3.11
C PHE A 215 5.26 6.06 1.79
N PRO A 216 4.62 6.73 0.82
CA PRO A 216 5.11 6.80 -0.56
C PRO A 216 6.53 7.37 -0.70
N SER A 217 6.93 8.37 0.10
CA SER A 217 8.32 8.87 0.07
C SER A 217 9.33 7.83 0.54
N PHE A 218 8.96 6.99 1.50
CA PHE A 218 9.82 5.91 2.00
C PHE A 218 9.83 4.74 1.02
N TYR A 219 8.66 4.38 0.48
CA TYR A 219 8.50 3.37 -0.56
C TYR A 219 9.35 3.71 -1.79
N GLN A 220 9.24 4.92 -2.33
CA GLN A 220 9.99 5.33 -3.50
C GLN A 220 11.51 5.19 -3.30
N LYS A 221 12.03 5.67 -2.16
CA LYS A 221 13.45 5.53 -1.84
C LYS A 221 13.87 4.07 -1.77
N ALA A 222 13.11 3.25 -1.06
CA ALA A 222 13.42 1.85 -0.88
C ALA A 222 13.33 1.06 -2.19
N SER A 223 12.35 1.30 -3.06
CA SER A 223 12.25 0.64 -4.37
C SER A 223 13.47 0.99 -5.24
N ILE A 224 13.83 2.28 -5.35
CA ILE A 224 15.03 2.69 -6.10
C ILE A 224 16.29 2.04 -5.52
N VAL A 225 16.40 1.97 -4.19
CA VAL A 225 17.54 1.37 -3.51
C VAL A 225 17.61 -0.15 -3.68
N LEU A 226 16.47 -0.86 -3.71
CA LEU A 226 16.42 -2.32 -3.71
C LEU A 226 16.36 -2.93 -5.12
N CYS A 227 15.67 -2.30 -6.07
CA CYS A 227 15.51 -2.80 -7.44
C CYS A 227 15.89 -1.80 -8.54
N GLY A 228 16.31 -0.57 -8.18
CA GLY A 228 16.81 0.42 -9.14
C GLY A 228 15.75 1.33 -9.75
N PHE A 229 14.46 1.16 -9.43
CA PHE A 229 13.38 1.98 -9.97
C PHE A 229 12.20 2.08 -9.00
N LEU A 230 11.27 3.01 -9.25
CA LEU A 230 9.99 3.03 -8.56
C LEU A 230 9.12 1.91 -9.13
N LEU A 231 9.07 0.81 -8.40
CA LEU A 231 8.24 -0.34 -8.73
C LEU A 231 6.75 0.02 -8.50
N ASP A 232 5.86 -0.29 -9.47
CA ASP A 232 4.45 0.13 -9.45
C ASP A 232 3.50 -1.04 -9.30
N HIS A 233 2.45 -0.91 -8.49
CA HIS A 233 1.57 -2.03 -8.15
C HIS A 233 0.37 -2.06 -9.11
N ASP A 234 0.36 -3.07 -9.99
CA ASP A 234 -0.68 -3.25 -11.01
C ASP A 234 -1.66 -4.35 -10.59
N ASP A 235 -2.83 -3.92 -10.14
CA ASP A 235 -3.92 -4.79 -9.73
C ASP A 235 -4.94 -5.07 -10.85
N SER A 236 -4.63 -4.73 -12.10
CA SER A 236 -5.55 -4.83 -13.24
C SER A 236 -5.34 -6.05 -14.14
N LEU A 237 -4.35 -6.89 -13.85
CA LEU A 237 -3.99 -8.04 -14.68
C LEU A 237 -4.99 -9.21 -14.57
N GLU A 238 -5.24 -9.86 -15.70
CA GLU A 238 -6.15 -11.01 -15.79
C GLU A 238 -5.56 -12.25 -15.09
N ASN A 239 -6.43 -13.08 -14.50
CA ASN A 239 -6.04 -14.23 -13.67
C ASN A 239 -5.11 -15.23 -14.38
N ASP A 240 -5.32 -15.52 -15.66
CA ASP A 240 -4.49 -16.49 -16.39
C ASP A 240 -3.04 -15.97 -16.54
N THR A 241 -2.88 -14.66 -16.78
CA THR A 241 -1.56 -14.01 -16.82
C THR A 241 -0.87 -14.04 -15.46
N LEU A 242 -1.63 -13.93 -14.37
CA LEU A 242 -1.10 -13.97 -13.00
C LEU A 242 -0.54 -15.35 -12.64
N VAL A 243 -1.18 -16.44 -13.09
CA VAL A 243 -0.73 -17.82 -12.78
C VAL A 243 0.63 -18.11 -13.41
N ASP A 244 0.79 -17.83 -14.70
CA ASP A 244 2.04 -18.06 -15.42
C ASP A 244 3.17 -17.16 -14.87
N ALA A 245 2.85 -15.89 -14.60
CA ALA A 245 3.82 -14.97 -14.02
C ALA A 245 4.21 -15.34 -12.59
N TYR A 246 3.29 -15.93 -11.80
CA TYR A 246 3.61 -16.45 -10.47
C TYR A 246 4.59 -17.61 -10.53
N GLN A 247 4.37 -18.58 -11.43
CA GLN A 247 5.29 -19.69 -11.61
C GLN A 247 6.69 -19.21 -12.02
N LYS A 248 6.76 -18.25 -12.95
CA LYS A 248 8.02 -17.60 -13.33
C LYS A 248 8.69 -16.90 -12.15
N THR A 249 7.92 -16.20 -11.32
CA THR A 249 8.43 -15.57 -10.10
C THR A 249 8.99 -16.61 -9.12
N ALA A 250 8.30 -17.74 -8.96
CA ALA A 250 8.74 -18.82 -8.09
C ALA A 250 10.06 -19.46 -8.56
N GLU A 251 10.22 -19.64 -9.86
CA GLU A 251 11.46 -20.13 -10.47
C GLU A 251 12.62 -19.14 -10.27
N GLN A 252 12.39 -17.85 -10.54
CA GLN A 252 13.37 -16.79 -10.28
C GLN A 252 13.80 -16.76 -8.81
N TRP A 253 12.84 -16.86 -7.89
CA TRP A 253 13.08 -16.93 -6.46
C TRP A 253 13.95 -18.14 -6.10
N LYS A 254 13.59 -19.34 -6.59
CA LYS A 254 14.35 -20.57 -6.34
C LYS A 254 15.78 -20.49 -6.88
N MET A 255 15.93 -19.93 -8.08
CA MET A 255 17.24 -19.71 -8.69
C MET A 255 18.10 -18.75 -7.87
N ALA A 256 17.53 -17.63 -7.41
CA ALA A 256 18.23 -16.58 -6.67
C ALA A 256 18.57 -16.98 -5.23
N TYR A 257 17.63 -17.61 -4.52
CA TYR A 257 17.70 -17.79 -3.06
C TYR A 257 17.83 -19.25 -2.61
N LYS A 258 17.78 -20.20 -3.55
CA LYS A 258 17.94 -21.65 -3.28
C LYS A 258 16.91 -22.22 -2.28
N VAL A 259 15.75 -21.58 -2.18
CA VAL A 259 14.60 -22.00 -1.35
C VAL A 259 13.34 -21.88 -2.20
N ASP A 260 12.33 -22.73 -1.97
CA ASP A 260 11.09 -22.62 -2.77
C ASP A 260 10.28 -21.38 -2.36
N TYR A 261 9.63 -20.76 -3.34
CA TYR A 261 8.84 -19.57 -3.14
C TYR A 261 7.57 -19.89 -2.37
N GLY A 262 7.30 -19.12 -1.31
CA GLY A 262 6.07 -19.29 -0.53
C GLY A 262 5.93 -20.64 0.15
N LYS A 263 6.99 -21.25 0.71
CA LYS A 263 6.96 -22.51 1.51
C LYS A 263 6.04 -22.42 2.74
N ASN A 264 4.76 -22.50 2.41
CA ASN A 264 3.53 -22.91 3.08
C ASN A 264 2.45 -23.17 1.99
N ILE A 265 2.81 -23.23 0.71
CA ILE A 265 1.93 -23.54 -0.41
C ILE A 265 2.28 -24.97 -0.86
N ASP A 266 1.37 -25.88 -0.57
CA ASP A 266 1.39 -27.27 -1.02
C ASP A 266 1.31 -27.33 -2.56
N ASN A 267 2.20 -28.09 -3.20
CA ASN A 267 2.37 -28.11 -4.66
C ASN A 267 1.18 -28.74 -5.41
N ASP A 268 0.42 -29.63 -4.76
CA ASP A 268 -0.80 -30.20 -5.36
C ASP A 268 -1.97 -29.20 -5.38
N ASN A 269 -1.85 -28.07 -4.67
CA ASN A 269 -2.84 -27.00 -4.63
C ASN A 269 -2.62 -25.90 -5.69
N LEU A 270 -1.55 -25.89 -6.51
CA LEU A 270 -1.29 -24.81 -7.47
C LEU A 270 -2.39 -24.61 -8.54
N ARG A 271 -3.21 -25.64 -8.82
CA ARG A 271 -4.37 -25.54 -9.74
C ARG A 271 -5.69 -25.13 -9.07
N THR A 272 -5.72 -25.04 -7.74
CA THR A 272 -6.93 -24.75 -6.92
C THR A 272 -6.69 -23.70 -5.81
N SER A 273 -5.46 -23.20 -5.65
CA SER A 273 -5.00 -22.41 -4.50
C SER A 273 -5.42 -20.95 -4.58
N GLN A 274 -6.13 -20.52 -3.54
CA GLN A 274 -6.61 -19.16 -3.29
C GLN A 274 -5.53 -18.17 -2.80
N TYR A 275 -4.23 -18.52 -2.82
CA TYR A 275 -3.16 -17.78 -2.11
C TYR A 275 -2.17 -16.98 -2.99
N VAL A 276 -2.38 -16.93 -4.32
CA VAL A 276 -1.69 -15.98 -5.21
C VAL A 276 -2.26 -14.58 -4.96
N SER A 277 -1.47 -13.51 -4.93
CA SER A 277 -2.05 -12.16 -4.86
C SER A 277 -2.86 -11.84 -6.14
N SER A 278 -3.90 -10.99 -6.05
CA SER A 278 -4.66 -10.50 -7.22
C SER A 278 -3.95 -9.39 -7.99
N CYS A 279 -2.73 -9.01 -7.58
CA CYS A 279 -1.93 -8.01 -8.26
C CYS A 279 -0.65 -8.62 -8.83
N ALA A 280 -0.11 -7.96 -9.82
CA ALA A 280 1.22 -8.21 -10.33
C ALA A 280 1.92 -6.90 -10.66
N MET A 281 3.14 -7.05 -11.13
CA MET A 281 4.07 -5.94 -11.25
C MET A 281 4.34 -5.63 -12.69
N ILE A 282 4.17 -4.37 -13.08
CA ILE A 282 4.53 -3.89 -14.41
C ILE A 282 5.33 -2.61 -14.26
N VAL A 283 6.40 -2.50 -15.03
CA VAL A 283 6.96 -1.19 -15.40
C VAL A 283 7.00 -1.14 -16.90
N ALA A 284 6.14 -0.29 -17.49
CA ALA A 284 6.38 0.24 -18.82
C ALA A 284 7.48 1.33 -18.72
N PRO A 285 8.28 1.57 -19.77
CA PRO A 285 9.33 2.59 -19.72
C PRO A 285 8.71 3.98 -19.54
N ILE A 286 8.69 4.50 -18.31
CA ILE A 286 8.31 5.90 -18.04
C ILE A 286 9.58 6.71 -17.76
N VAL A 287 9.75 7.75 -18.59
CA VAL A 287 10.75 8.81 -18.43
C VAL A 287 10.38 9.62 -17.19
N ILE A 288 11.17 9.49 -16.13
CA ILE A 288 11.09 10.40 -14.99
C ILE A 288 11.82 11.68 -15.43
N TYR A 289 11.09 12.78 -15.61
CA TYR A 289 11.72 14.08 -15.75
C TYR A 289 12.36 14.45 -14.41
N SER A 290 13.66 14.26 -14.31
CA SER A 290 14.48 14.87 -13.28
C SER A 290 14.41 16.38 -13.48
N SER A 291 13.73 17.10 -12.58
CA SER A 291 13.90 18.54 -12.48
C SER A 291 15.25 18.83 -11.83
N ASP A 292 16.34 18.68 -12.58
CA ASP A 292 17.62 19.28 -12.20
C ASP A 292 17.59 20.75 -12.56
N GLY A 293 17.21 21.55 -11.57
CA GLY A 293 17.66 22.93 -11.49
C GLY A 293 19.12 22.93 -11.05
N GLY A 294 20.02 23.32 -11.95
CA GLY A 294 21.43 23.52 -11.66
C GLY A 294 22.05 24.39 -12.74
N GLY A 295 22.14 25.69 -12.48
CA GLY A 295 22.78 26.64 -13.37
C GLY A 295 24.30 26.48 -13.45
N GLY A 296 24.87 27.18 -14.43
CA GLY A 296 26.30 27.46 -14.52
C GLY A 296 26.89 27.11 -15.88
N GLY A 297 27.33 28.12 -16.64
CA GLY A 297 28.15 27.91 -17.84
C GLY A 297 28.25 29.14 -18.73
N CYS A 298 29.28 29.96 -18.49
CA CYS A 298 29.70 31.09 -19.31
C CYS A 298 29.96 30.73 -20.78
N GLY A 299 29.83 31.71 -21.67
CA GLY A 299 30.47 31.68 -22.99
C GLY A 299 29.92 32.73 -23.95
N GLY A 300 30.75 33.70 -24.33
CA GLY A 300 30.53 34.63 -25.45
C GLY A 300 30.54 36.09 -25.07
#